data_AF-A0A923SXM0-F1
#
_entry.id   AF-A0A923SXM0-F1
#
_cell.length_a   1.000
_cell.length_b   1.000
_cell.length_c   1.000
_cell.angle_alpha   90.00
_cell.angle_beta   90.00
_cell.angle_gamma   90.00
#
_symmetry.space_group_name_H-M   'P 1'
#
loop_
_entity.id
_entity.type
_entity.pdbx_description
1 polymer ?
#
loop_
_entity_poly.entity_id
_entity_poly.type
_entity_poly.pdbx_seq_one_letter_code
_entity_poly.pdbx_strand_id
1 'polypeptide(L)'
;PSDETINLILAVLNERTVDCGHCIRFQNQHYRMLDNRGLQVHYRNGTKTMVIQAFDGSLYCCVNDKEIYALEKVPERYPSSKNLDAEQPAQKPKKKYIPPMNHPWRRSAFRKFVQNQPHHFEDHTVA
;
A
#
# COMPACT_ATOMS: atom_id res chain seq x y z
N PRO A 1 19.02 -19.66 9.95
CA PRO A 1 18.08 -20.38 9.04
C PRO A 1 17.94 -19.57 7.76
N SER A 2 17.64 -20.19 6.61
CA SER A 2 17.31 -19.43 5.40
C SER A 2 15.93 -18.77 5.54
N ASP A 3 15.67 -17.71 4.79
CA ASP A 3 14.38 -17.01 4.81
C ASP A 3 13.21 -17.96 4.51
N GLU A 4 13.39 -18.89 3.57
CA GLU A 4 12.43 -19.95 3.28
C GLU A 4 12.12 -20.83 4.51
N THR A 5 13.18 -21.22 5.24
CA THR A 5 13.03 -22.05 6.45
C THR A 5 12.27 -21.28 7.54
N ILE A 6 12.56 -19.99 7.70
CA ILE A 6 11.87 -19.12 8.65
C ILE A 6 10.38 -19.02 8.28
N ASN A 7 10.08 -18.76 7.00
CA ASN A 7 8.72 -18.66 6.50
C ASN A 7 7.91 -19.93 6.74
N LEU A 8 8.51 -21.11 6.56
CA LEU A 8 7.85 -22.40 6.82
C LEU A 8 7.60 -22.65 8.31
N ILE A 9 8.58 -22.36 9.18
CA ILE A 9 8.47 -22.61 10.63
C ILE A 9 7.46 -21.67 11.29
N LEU A 10 7.45 -20.40 10.87
CA LEU A 10 6.62 -19.35 11.47
C LEU A 10 5.32 -19.09 10.71
N ALA A 11 4.95 -19.98 9.78
CA ALA A 11 3.70 -19.87 9.04
C ALA A 11 2.48 -20.07 9.96
N VAL A 12 1.44 -19.26 9.75
CA VAL A 12 0.15 -19.40 10.44
C VAL A 12 -0.86 -20.04 9.50
N LEU A 13 -1.45 -21.16 9.92
CA LEU A 13 -2.42 -21.94 9.15
C LEU A 13 -3.84 -21.67 9.64
N ASN A 14 -4.76 -21.42 8.71
CA ASN A 14 -6.17 -21.18 9.02
C ASN A 14 -7.08 -21.88 8.00
N GLU A 15 -7.98 -22.75 8.46
CA GLU A 15 -9.00 -23.33 7.59
C GLU A 15 -10.02 -22.24 7.20
N ARG A 16 -10.33 -22.18 5.90
CA ARG A 16 -11.32 -21.28 5.30
C ARG A 16 -12.10 -22.02 4.23
N THR A 17 -13.13 -21.35 3.73
CA THR A 17 -14.01 -21.87 2.70
C THR A 17 -14.08 -20.86 1.57
N VAL A 18 -14.08 -21.36 0.33
CA VAL A 18 -14.31 -20.56 -0.87
C VAL A 18 -15.75 -20.07 -0.87
N ASP A 19 -15.94 -18.78 -1.14
CA ASP A 19 -17.23 -18.11 -1.21
C ASP A 19 -17.87 -18.18 -2.61
N CYS A 20 -19.05 -17.56 -2.76
CA CYS A 20 -19.76 -17.47 -4.03
C CYS A 20 -19.04 -16.66 -5.11
N GLY A 21 -18.09 -15.80 -4.74
CA GLY A 21 -17.28 -14.97 -5.64
C GLY A 21 -15.98 -15.64 -6.07
N HIS A 22 -15.81 -16.95 -5.81
CA HIS A 22 -14.58 -17.70 -6.02
C HIS A 22 -13.38 -17.10 -5.27
N CYS A 23 -13.65 -16.46 -4.13
CA CYS A 23 -12.66 -15.83 -3.26
C CYS A 23 -12.63 -16.50 -1.89
N ILE A 24 -11.64 -16.16 -1.09
CA ILE A 24 -11.54 -16.51 0.32
C ILE A 24 -11.58 -15.23 1.15
N ARG A 25 -12.42 -15.21 2.19
CA ARG A 25 -12.39 -14.14 3.19
C ARG A 25 -11.40 -14.46 4.30
N PHE A 26 -10.37 -13.63 4.45
CA PHE A 26 -9.36 -13.74 5.50
C PHE A 26 -9.05 -12.34 6.08
N GLN A 27 -8.94 -12.20 7.40
CA GLN A 27 -8.70 -10.90 8.06
C GLN A 27 -9.62 -9.76 7.56
N ASN A 28 -10.90 -10.07 7.39
CA ASN A 28 -11.93 -9.16 6.88
C ASN A 28 -11.69 -8.60 5.47
N GLN A 29 -10.86 -9.26 4.65
CA GLN A 29 -10.60 -8.89 3.27
C GLN A 29 -10.81 -10.11 2.36
N HIS A 30 -11.08 -9.86 1.07
CA HIS A 30 -11.31 -10.91 0.08
C HIS A 30 -10.05 -11.14 -0.73
N TYR A 31 -9.72 -12.40 -0.97
CA TYR A 31 -8.56 -12.81 -1.72
C TYR A 31 -8.95 -13.77 -2.85
N ARG A 32 -8.42 -13.54 -4.04
CA ARG A 32 -8.52 -14.46 -5.17
C ARG A 32 -7.30 -15.37 -5.23
N MET A 33 -7.49 -16.59 -5.73
CA MET A 33 -6.43 -17.57 -5.90
C MET A 33 -5.75 -17.38 -7.25
N LEU A 34 -4.43 -17.35 -7.27
CA LEU A 34 -3.61 -17.28 -8.48
C LEU A 34 -2.74 -18.53 -8.61
N ASP A 35 -2.69 -19.10 -9.81
CA ASP A 35 -1.76 -20.18 -10.15
C ASP A 35 -0.31 -19.68 -10.32
N ASN A 36 0.60 -20.59 -10.61
CA ASN A 36 2.01 -20.28 -10.93
C ASN A 36 2.16 -19.29 -12.11
N ARG A 37 1.18 -19.19 -13.02
CA ARG A 37 1.20 -18.25 -14.14
C ARG A 37 0.61 -16.89 -13.78
N GLY A 38 0.14 -16.71 -12.55
CA GLY A 38 -0.58 -15.51 -12.11
C GLY A 38 -2.01 -15.43 -12.64
N LEU A 39 -2.57 -16.54 -13.15
CA LEU A 39 -3.94 -16.61 -13.63
C LEU A 39 -4.88 -16.98 -12.49
N GLN A 40 -6.05 -16.36 -12.47
CA GLN A 40 -7.05 -16.63 -11.45
C GLN A 40 -7.63 -18.03 -11.61
N VAL A 41 -7.70 -18.77 -10.51
CA VAL A 41 -8.30 -20.10 -10.43
C VAL A 41 -9.63 -20.02 -9.67
N HIS A 42 -10.63 -20.74 -10.17
CA HIS A 42 -11.99 -20.72 -9.62
C HIS A 42 -12.36 -22.09 -9.07
N TYR A 43 -12.59 -22.14 -7.75
CA TYR A 43 -13.18 -23.30 -7.09
C TYR A 43 -14.65 -23.08 -6.76
N ARG A 44 -15.37 -24.18 -6.54
CA ARG A 44 -16.79 -24.14 -6.18
C ARG A 44 -16.95 -23.52 -4.79
N ASN A 45 -18.03 -22.75 -4.60
CA ASN A 45 -18.45 -22.32 -3.26
C ASN A 45 -18.57 -23.52 -2.32
N GLY A 46 -18.07 -23.39 -1.10
CA GLY A 46 -18.05 -24.47 -0.11
C GLY A 46 -16.78 -25.32 -0.13
N THR A 47 -15.89 -25.14 -1.11
CA THR A 47 -14.59 -25.84 -1.11
C THR A 47 -13.76 -25.40 0.09
N LYS A 48 -13.35 -26.37 0.92
CA LYS A 48 -12.45 -26.15 2.06
C LYS A 48 -11.02 -25.93 1.58
N THR A 49 -10.33 -25.03 2.25
CA THR A 49 -9.00 -24.58 1.87
C THR A 49 -8.23 -24.16 3.11
N MET A 50 -6.93 -24.45 3.14
CA MET A 50 -6.04 -24.03 4.21
C MET A 50 -5.30 -22.76 3.79
N VAL A 51 -5.61 -21.62 4.42
CA VAL A 51 -4.85 -20.38 4.22
C VAL A 51 -3.54 -20.46 5.00
N ILE A 52 -2.45 -20.13 4.32
CA ILE A 52 -1.09 -20.15 4.85
C ILE A 52 -0.59 -18.71 4.82
N GLN A 53 -0.33 -18.12 5.99
CA GLN A 53 0.31 -16.82 6.12
C GLN A 53 1.77 -17.03 6.49
N ALA A 54 2.68 -16.72 5.57
CA ALA A 54 4.12 -16.78 5.81
C ALA A 54 4.58 -15.64 6.73
N PHE A 55 5.79 -15.76 7.28
CA PHE A 55 6.35 -14.76 8.21
C PHE A 55 6.58 -13.40 7.55
N ASP A 56 6.95 -13.39 6.27
CA ASP A 56 7.08 -12.19 5.44
C ASP A 56 5.74 -11.50 5.12
N GLY A 57 4.61 -12.12 5.48
CA GLY A 57 3.27 -11.62 5.23
C GLY A 57 2.66 -12.09 3.90
N SER A 58 3.39 -12.87 3.10
CA SER A 58 2.84 -13.49 1.89
C SER A 58 1.72 -14.47 2.24
N LEU A 59 0.68 -14.47 1.42
CA LEU A 59 -0.50 -15.31 1.62
C LEU A 59 -0.60 -16.36 0.52
N TYR A 60 -0.80 -17.59 0.94
CA TYR A 60 -1.05 -18.74 0.08
C TYR A 60 -2.29 -19.49 0.54
N CYS A 61 -2.79 -20.38 -0.29
CA CYS A 61 -3.75 -21.38 0.15
C CYS A 61 -3.47 -22.75 -0.45
N CYS A 62 -3.71 -23.78 0.35
CA CYS A 62 -3.73 -25.15 -0.12
C CYS A 62 -5.18 -25.63 -0.27
N VAL A 63 -5.51 -26.16 -1.44
CA VAL A 63 -6.83 -26.72 -1.74
C VAL A 63 -6.70 -28.23 -1.88
N ASN A 64 -7.53 -28.98 -1.14
CA ASN A 64 -7.56 -30.46 -1.12
C ASN A 64 -6.19 -31.12 -0.85
N ASP A 65 -5.32 -30.49 -0.05
CA ASP A 65 -3.96 -30.98 0.27
C ASP A 65 -3.08 -31.33 -0.95
N LYS A 66 -3.39 -30.74 -2.11
CA LYS A 66 -2.75 -31.10 -3.39
C LYS A 66 -2.17 -29.89 -4.10
N GLU A 67 -2.93 -28.81 -4.20
CA GLU A 67 -2.59 -27.65 -5.01
C GLU A 67 -2.38 -26.43 -4.12
N ILE A 68 -1.31 -25.68 -4.36
CA ILE A 68 -0.97 -24.44 -3.65
C ILE A 68 -1.15 -23.27 -4.60
N TYR A 69 -1.84 -22.24 -4.14
CA TYR A 69 -2.09 -21.00 -4.87
C TYR A 69 -1.62 -19.80 -4.08
N ALA A 70 -1.20 -18.75 -4.78
CA ALA A 70 -0.96 -17.44 -4.16
C ALA A 70 -2.30 -16.72 -3.95
N LEU A 71 -2.43 -15.98 -2.85
CA LEU A 71 -3.62 -15.20 -2.54
C LEU A 71 -3.36 -13.72 -2.80
N GLU A 72 -4.12 -13.15 -3.73
CA GLU A 72 -4.07 -11.73 -4.03
C GLU A 72 -5.32 -11.03 -3.53
N LYS A 73 -5.13 -9.90 -2.83
CA LYS A 73 -6.22 -9.10 -2.29
C LYS A 73 -7.07 -8.51 -3.41
N VAL A 74 -8.37 -8.77 -3.37
CA VAL A 74 -9.35 -8.14 -4.25
C VAL A 74 -9.77 -6.81 -3.63
N PRO A 75 -9.68 -5.69 -4.36
CA PRO A 75 -10.17 -4.41 -3.86
C PRO A 75 -11.69 -4.46 -3.69
N GLU A 76 -12.20 -4.00 -2.54
CA GLU A 76 -13.64 -3.96 -2.27
C GLU A 76 -14.38 -3.05 -3.26
N ARG A 77 -13.73 -1.97 -3.69
CA ARG A 77 -14.27 -1.03 -4.67
C ARG A 77 -13.15 -0.48 -5.54
N TYR A 78 -13.36 -0.52 -6.85
CA TYR A 78 -12.52 0.20 -7.79
C TYR A 78 -12.88 1.70 -7.75
N PRO A 79 -11.89 2.62 -7.76
CA PRO A 79 -12.16 4.05 -7.73
C PRO A 79 -12.85 4.55 -9.01
N SER A 80 -12.66 3.84 -10.13
CA SER A 80 -13.31 4.13 -11.40
C SER A 80 -13.57 2.82 -12.16
N SER A 81 -14.69 2.76 -12.88
CA SER A 81 -15.07 1.64 -13.73
C SER A 81 -14.48 1.81 -15.13
N LYS A 82 -13.60 0.89 -15.54
CA LYS A 82 -12.99 0.90 -16.87
C LYS A 82 -14.03 0.87 -18.02
N ASN A 83 -15.20 0.27 -17.79
CA ASN A 83 -16.21 0.08 -18.83
C ASN A 83 -17.27 1.20 -18.86
N LEU A 84 -17.46 1.91 -17.76
CA LEU A 84 -18.56 2.86 -17.61
C LEU A 84 -18.08 4.31 -17.50
N ASP A 85 -16.92 4.52 -16.86
CA ASP A 85 -16.39 5.85 -16.68
C ASP A 85 -15.55 6.24 -17.90
N ALA A 86 -15.69 7.49 -18.34
CA ALA A 86 -14.80 8.04 -19.35
C ALA A 86 -13.35 8.06 -18.83
N GLU A 87 -12.38 7.87 -19.73
CA GLU A 87 -10.96 7.97 -19.38
C GLU A 87 -10.69 9.30 -18.69
N GLN A 88 -10.25 9.23 -17.43
CA GLN A 88 -9.93 10.44 -16.69
C GLN A 88 -8.71 11.10 -17.34
N PRO A 89 -8.78 12.40 -17.67
CA PRO A 89 -7.62 13.11 -18.18
C PRO A 89 -6.50 13.04 -17.13
N ALA A 90 -5.27 12.82 -17.58
CA ALA A 90 -4.11 12.79 -16.71
C ALA A 90 -4.10 14.03 -15.80
N GLN A 91 -4.05 13.81 -14.48
CA GLN A 91 -4.08 14.91 -13.51
C GLN A 91 -2.86 15.82 -13.75
N LYS A 92 -3.09 17.01 -14.29
CA LYS A 92 -2.04 18.02 -14.41
C LYS A 92 -1.56 18.38 -13.01
N PRO A 93 -0.24 18.44 -12.74
CA PRO A 93 0.27 18.81 -11.44
C PRO A 93 -0.30 20.18 -11.04
N LYS A 94 -0.93 20.23 -9.86
CA LYS A 94 -1.43 21.50 -9.32
C LYS A 94 -0.25 22.44 -9.14
N LYS A 95 -0.35 23.67 -9.66
CA LYS A 95 0.66 24.70 -9.44
C LYS A 95 0.77 24.94 -7.92
N LYS A 96 1.93 24.62 -7.34
CA LYS A 96 2.21 24.94 -5.95
C LYS A 96 2.35 26.47 -5.83
N TYR A 97 1.65 27.07 -4.88
CA TYR A 97 1.82 28.50 -4.61
C TYR A 97 3.24 28.75 -4.11
N ILE A 98 3.99 29.58 -4.83
CA ILE A 98 5.28 30.11 -4.38
C ILE A 98 4.98 31.53 -3.89
N PRO A 99 5.32 31.87 -2.63
CA PRO A 99 5.13 33.21 -2.11
C PRO A 99 5.87 34.26 -2.97
N PRO A 100 5.41 35.52 -3.00
CA PRO A 100 6.11 36.59 -3.68
C PRO A 100 7.51 36.82 -3.08
N MET A 101 8.40 37.38 -3.89
CA MET A 101 9.79 37.73 -3.54
C MET A 101 9.86 38.59 -2.25
N ASN A 102 8.81 39.34 -1.94
CA ASN A 102 8.76 40.30 -0.84
C ASN A 102 8.24 39.68 0.49
N HIS A 103 8.23 38.36 0.62
CA HIS A 103 7.63 37.70 1.78
C HIS A 103 8.52 37.80 3.04
N PRO A 104 7.94 38.04 4.24
CA PRO A 104 8.68 38.30 5.49
C PRO A 104 9.57 37.16 5.98
N TRP A 105 9.25 35.91 5.66
CA TRP A 105 10.07 34.73 5.98
C TRP A 105 11.37 34.59 5.17
N ARG A 106 11.65 35.52 4.26
CA ARG A 106 12.93 35.49 3.53
C ARG A 106 14.06 35.86 4.48
N ARG A 107 15.17 35.13 4.38
CA ARG A 107 16.40 35.35 5.15
C ARG A 107 16.81 36.83 5.24
N SER A 108 16.69 37.62 4.17
CA SER A 108 17.03 39.05 4.19
C SER A 108 16.05 39.92 4.98
N ALA A 109 14.74 39.68 4.85
CA ALA A 109 13.71 40.38 5.63
C ALA A 109 13.82 40.00 7.11
N PHE A 110 14.03 38.71 7.40
CA PHE A 110 14.30 38.22 8.74
C PHE A 110 15.58 38.81 9.34
N ARG A 111 16.71 38.82 8.60
CA ARG A 111 17.97 39.44 9.07
C ARG A 111 17.81 40.92 9.38
N LYS A 112 17.09 41.69 8.54
CA LYS A 112 16.77 43.10 8.82
C LYS A 112 15.93 43.26 10.10
N PHE A 113 14.93 42.40 10.28
CA PHE A 113 14.11 42.41 11.49
C PHE A 113 14.94 42.12 12.74
N VAL A 114 15.83 41.11 12.70
CA VAL A 114 16.74 40.74 13.79
C VAL A 114 17.70 41.89 14.11
N GLN A 115 18.30 42.52 13.10
CA GLN A 115 19.20 43.66 13.28
C GLN A 115 18.52 44.89 13.91
N ASN A 116 17.23 45.07 13.66
CA ASN A 116 16.46 46.15 14.28
C ASN A 116 16.06 45.86 15.74
N GLN A 117 16.36 44.67 16.27
CA GLN A 117 16.06 44.34 17.66
C GLN A 117 17.11 44.97 18.61
N PRO A 118 16.68 45.55 19.74
CA PRO A 118 17.55 46.28 20.66
C PRO A 118 18.53 45.41 21.46
N HIS A 119 18.64 44.12 21.17
CA HIS A 119 19.50 43.18 21.89
C HIS A 119 20.43 42.38 20.96
N HIS A 120 20.45 42.70 19.66
CA HIS A 120 21.24 42.01 18.63
C HIS A 120 22.42 42.86 18.11
N PHE A 121 22.97 43.74 18.95
CA PHE A 121 24.04 44.68 18.56
C PHE A 121 25.37 44.02 18.16
N GLU A 122 25.63 42.79 18.60
CA GLU A 122 26.90 42.08 18.38
C GLU A 122 26.90 41.19 17.11
N ASP A 123 25.76 41.05 16.41
CA ASP A 123 25.60 40.19 15.22
C ASP A 123 26.21 40.81 13.94
N HIS A 124 27.39 41.41 14.04
CA HIS A 124 28.11 41.98 12.91
C HIS A 124 28.89 40.91 12.14
N THR A 125 28.32 40.54 10.97
CA THR A 125 29.01 40.04 9.78
C THR A 125 29.87 38.78 9.94
N VAL A 126 29.27 37.62 9.64
CA VAL A 126 30.00 36.52 8.99
C VAL A 126 29.51 36.48 7.54
N ALA A 127 30.45 36.67 6.61
CA ALA A 127 30.24 36.65 5.15
C ALA A 127 29.66 35.32 4.67
#